data_AF-A0A2P4P5I9-F1
#
_entry.id   AF-A0A2P4P5I9-F1
#
_cell.length_a   1.000
_cell.length_b   1.000
_cell.length_c   1.000
_cell.angle_alpha   90.00
_cell.angle_beta   90.00
_cell.angle_gamma   90.00
#
_symmetry.space_group_name_H-M   'P 1'
#
loop_
_entity.id
_entity.type
_entity.pdbx_description
1 polymer ?
#
loop_
_entity_poly.entity_id
_entity_poly.type
_entity_poly.pdbx_seq_one_letter_code
_entity_poly.pdbx_strand_id
1 'polypeptide(L)'
;MSSSKIIQLFHFVNNRVQCKIYIFMFTFIFMFLTFVFIPGDILYAWGQNEYNVYLLNKTVKKGTRPKINVSDDEFVLRSLAVDRLKKILQPNRNHSCYHVVCGEHETGKTTLIRSASREVGQGIIYVEIPADAEDIEDFGMAFGKSLNFAFEERFSLCHSL
;
A
#
# COMPACT_ATOMS: atom_id res chain seq x y z
N MET A 1 18.37 -4.69 72.91
CA MET A 1 18.25 -4.84 71.44
C MET A 1 19.65 -4.68 70.84
N SER A 2 20.21 -5.69 70.17
CA SER A 2 21.62 -5.68 69.74
C SER A 2 21.84 -4.75 68.55
N SER A 3 22.88 -3.89 68.61
CA SER A 3 23.23 -2.90 67.57
C SER A 3 23.36 -3.50 66.17
N SER A 4 23.72 -4.79 66.07
CA SER A 4 23.81 -5.52 64.79
C SER A 4 22.46 -5.60 64.04
N LYS A 5 21.34 -5.78 64.75
CA LYS A 5 20.00 -5.85 64.13
C LYS A 5 19.52 -4.50 63.59
N ILE A 6 19.91 -3.40 64.24
CA ILE A 6 19.54 -2.05 63.82
C ILE A 6 20.30 -1.67 62.53
N ILE A 7 21.59 -2.01 62.44
CA ILE A 7 22.41 -1.77 61.24
C ILE A 7 21.88 -2.59 60.05
N GLN A 8 21.54 -3.87 60.25
CA GLN A 8 20.94 -4.71 59.20
C GLN A 8 19.58 -4.15 58.72
N LEU A 9 18.74 -3.65 59.63
CA LEU A 9 17.47 -3.04 59.28
C LEU A 9 17.67 -1.75 58.47
N PHE A 10 18.65 -0.92 58.84
CA PHE A 10 18.95 0.31 58.11
C PHE A 10 19.46 0.02 56.70
N HIS A 11 20.33 -0.99 56.55
CA HIS A 11 20.84 -1.41 55.24
C HIS A 11 19.73 -1.99 54.34
N PHE A 12 18.79 -2.75 54.93
CA PHE A 12 17.63 -3.28 54.22
C PHE A 12 16.65 -2.18 53.76
N VAL A 13 16.37 -1.20 54.62
CA VAL A 13 15.53 -0.04 54.27
C VAL A 13 16.19 0.81 53.18
N ASN A 14 17.50 1.06 53.29
CA ASN A 14 18.24 1.82 52.29
C ASN A 14 18.22 1.12 50.92
N ASN A 15 18.47 -0.20 50.85
CA ASN A 15 18.37 -0.95 49.58
C ASN A 15 16.95 -0.94 48.99
N ARG A 16 15.90 -1.00 49.82
CA ARG A 16 14.50 -0.93 49.34
C ARG A 16 14.17 0.45 48.75
N VAL A 17 14.74 1.52 49.29
CA VAL A 17 14.60 2.89 48.73
C VAL A 17 15.38 3.02 47.43
N GLN A 18 16.63 2.54 47.38
CA GLN A 18 17.48 2.58 46.18
C GLN A 18 16.87 1.77 45.02
N CYS A 19 16.30 0.58 45.28
CA CYS A 19 15.57 -0.17 44.25
C CYS A 19 14.38 0.58 43.68
N LYS A 20 13.60 1.28 44.52
CA LYS A 20 12.46 2.09 44.04
C LYS A 20 12.90 3.25 43.15
N ILE A 21 14.00 3.91 43.49
CA ILE A 21 14.58 4.99 42.68
C ILE A 21 15.02 4.45 41.31
N TYR A 22 15.69 3.28 41.29
CA TYR A 22 16.16 2.68 40.04
C TYR A 22 15.01 2.25 39.12
N ILE A 23 13.96 1.65 39.68
CA ILE A 23 12.75 1.28 38.92
C ILE A 23 12.10 2.55 38.33
N PHE A 24 11.96 3.61 39.12
CA PHE A 24 11.39 4.88 38.65
C PHE A 24 12.20 5.51 37.52
N MET A 25 13.54 5.55 37.66
CA MET A 25 14.45 6.02 36.61
C MET A 25 14.31 5.20 35.32
N PHE A 26 14.29 3.87 35.42
CA PHE A 26 14.14 2.99 34.26
C PHE A 26 12.81 3.21 33.53
N THR A 27 11.70 3.32 34.27
CA THR A 27 10.39 3.61 33.66
C THR A 27 10.35 4.96 32.95
N PHE A 28 11.01 5.98 33.51
CA PHE A 28 11.06 7.31 32.91
C PHE A 28 11.87 7.33 31.61
N ILE A 29 13.01 6.62 31.59
CA ILE A 29 13.84 6.47 30.38
C ILE A 29 13.06 5.76 29.27
N PHE A 30 12.35 4.67 29.61
CA PHE A 30 11.54 3.93 28.64
C PHE A 30 10.42 4.78 28.05
N MET A 31 9.72 5.55 28.90
CA MET A 31 8.69 6.50 28.47
C MET A 31 9.27 7.54 27.50
N PHE A 32 10.43 8.12 27.82
CA PHE A 32 11.12 9.10 26.97
C PHE A 32 11.50 8.53 25.61
N LEU A 33 12.03 7.30 25.57
CA LEU A 33 12.36 6.62 24.33
C LEU A 33 11.11 6.48 23.45
N THR A 34 10.02 5.93 23.98
CA THR A 34 8.78 5.76 23.19
C THR A 34 8.23 7.09 22.69
N PHE A 35 8.32 8.15 23.49
CA PHE A 35 7.84 9.48 23.10
C PHE A 35 8.64 10.10 21.95
N VAL A 36 9.90 9.71 21.76
CA VAL A 36 10.74 10.20 20.65
C VAL A 36 10.57 9.35 19.39
N PHE A 37 10.46 8.02 19.53
CA PHE A 37 10.36 7.12 18.39
C PHE A 37 9.00 7.21 17.68
N ILE A 38 7.88 7.27 18.44
CA ILE A 38 6.52 7.27 17.86
C ILE A 38 6.29 8.47 16.91
N PRO A 39 6.62 9.73 17.28
CA PRO A 39 6.46 10.86 16.37
C PRO A 39 7.34 10.77 15.13
N GLY A 40 8.55 10.19 15.27
CA GLY A 40 9.46 9.98 14.15
C GLY A 40 8.85 9.09 13.07
N ASP A 41 8.26 7.96 13.48
CA ASP A 41 7.59 7.03 12.56
C ASP A 41 6.36 7.68 11.89
N ILE A 42 5.58 8.47 12.65
CA ILE A 42 4.41 9.19 12.12
C ILE A 42 4.84 10.23 11.08
N LEU A 43 5.87 11.03 11.38
CA LEU A 43 6.42 12.03 10.45
C LEU A 43 6.98 11.37 9.19
N TYR A 44 7.68 10.25 9.34
CA TYR A 44 8.20 9.48 8.21
C TYR A 44 7.06 8.96 7.32
N ALA A 45 6.03 8.35 7.93
CA ALA A 45 4.86 7.86 7.21
C ALA A 45 4.12 8.99 6.49
N TRP A 46 3.97 10.15 7.14
CA TRP A 46 3.31 11.31 6.54
C TRP A 46 4.08 11.83 5.32
N GLY A 47 5.40 12.02 5.44
CA GLY A 47 6.23 12.48 4.33
C GLY A 47 6.24 11.49 3.15
N GLN A 48 6.29 10.19 3.43
CA GLN A 48 6.19 9.15 2.38
C GLN A 48 4.81 9.18 1.68
N ASN A 49 3.73 9.37 2.45
CA ASN A 49 2.39 9.47 1.89
C ASN A 49 2.24 10.72 0.99
N GLU A 50 2.72 11.87 1.45
CA GLU A 50 2.68 13.11 0.68
C GLU A 50 3.49 13.01 -0.61
N TYR A 51 4.67 12.37 -0.56
CA TYR A 51 5.49 12.10 -1.73
C TYR A 51 4.78 11.19 -2.75
N ASN A 52 4.10 10.13 -2.27
CA ASN A 52 3.33 9.22 -3.12
C ASN A 52 2.14 9.94 -3.79
N VAL A 53 1.39 10.75 -3.04
CA VAL A 53 0.29 11.57 -3.58
C VAL A 53 0.80 12.56 -4.63
N TYR A 54 1.95 13.20 -4.37
CA TYR A 54 2.59 14.10 -5.32
C TYR A 54 2.97 13.38 -6.63
N LEU A 55 3.61 12.21 -6.54
CA LEU A 55 3.99 11.43 -7.73
C LEU A 55 2.77 10.98 -8.52
N LEU A 56 1.72 10.53 -7.84
CA LEU A 56 0.46 10.13 -8.47
C LEU A 56 -0.18 11.31 -9.20
N ASN A 57 -0.35 12.45 -8.52
CA ASN A 57 -0.93 13.66 -9.11
C ASN A 57 -0.10 14.16 -10.30
N LYS A 58 1.24 14.13 -10.19
CA LYS A 58 2.14 14.48 -11.29
C LYS A 58 1.97 13.56 -12.49
N THR A 59 1.74 12.27 -12.25
CA THR A 59 1.56 11.25 -13.30
C THR A 59 0.20 11.39 -13.97
N VAL A 60 -0.86 11.62 -13.20
CA VAL A 60 -2.20 11.92 -13.71
C VAL A 60 -2.20 13.20 -14.55
N LYS A 61 -1.62 14.30 -14.04
CA LYS A 61 -1.58 15.60 -14.74
C LYS A 61 -0.74 15.59 -16.01
N LYS A 62 0.42 14.93 -15.99
CA LYS A 62 1.33 14.91 -17.15
C LYS A 62 0.99 13.79 -18.14
N GLY A 63 0.26 12.77 -17.68
CA GLY A 63 0.06 11.53 -18.41
C GLY A 63 1.36 10.77 -18.61
N THR A 64 1.25 9.45 -18.72
CA THR A 64 2.32 8.61 -19.27
C THR A 64 1.88 8.15 -20.64
N ARG A 65 2.35 8.79 -21.70
CA ARG A 65 2.21 8.24 -23.06
C ARG A 65 3.33 7.23 -23.26
N PRO A 66 3.03 5.92 -23.33
CA PRO A 66 4.06 4.94 -23.64
C PRO A 66 4.61 5.23 -25.03
N LYS A 67 5.95 5.30 -25.15
CA LYS A 67 6.62 5.43 -26.44
C LYS A 67 6.50 4.10 -27.18
N ILE A 68 5.74 4.10 -28.26
CA ILE A 68 5.57 2.92 -29.12
C ILE A 68 6.79 2.91 -30.05
N ASN A 69 7.71 1.96 -29.85
CA ASN A 69 8.87 1.73 -30.71
C ASN A 69 8.61 0.58 -31.72
N VAL A 70 7.38 0.46 -32.20
CA VAL A 70 6.96 -0.62 -33.11
C VAL A 70 6.58 0.02 -34.45
N SER A 71 7.02 -0.58 -35.56
CA SER A 71 6.64 -0.12 -36.91
C SER A 71 5.14 -0.33 -37.11
N ASP A 72 4.47 0.67 -37.70
CA ASP A 72 3.03 0.68 -37.93
C ASP A 72 2.55 -0.35 -38.97
N ASP A 73 3.49 -1.11 -39.57
CA ASP A 73 3.26 -1.89 -40.79
C ASP A 73 2.96 -3.37 -40.54
N GLU A 74 3.14 -3.86 -39.30
CA GLU A 74 2.94 -5.26 -38.95
C GLU A 74 1.49 -5.52 -38.48
N PHE A 75 0.63 -5.91 -39.42
CA PHE A 75 -0.73 -6.38 -39.10
C PHE A 75 -0.67 -7.71 -38.32
N VAL A 76 -1.01 -7.66 -37.04
CA VAL A 76 -1.14 -8.86 -36.20
C VAL A 76 -2.53 -9.48 -36.37
N LEU A 77 -2.58 -10.77 -36.73
CA LEU A 77 -3.84 -11.52 -36.78
C LEU A 77 -4.50 -11.56 -35.38
N ARG A 78 -5.83 -11.37 -35.32
CA ARG A 78 -6.57 -11.37 -34.04
C ARG A 78 -6.37 -12.64 -33.22
N SER A 79 -6.24 -13.82 -33.85
CA SER A 79 -5.98 -15.07 -33.14
C SER A 79 -4.63 -15.05 -32.41
N LEU A 80 -3.59 -14.57 -33.08
CA LEU A 80 -2.25 -14.43 -32.49
C LEU A 80 -2.26 -13.46 -31.30
N ALA A 81 -3.04 -12.38 -31.40
CA ALA A 81 -3.20 -11.42 -30.30
C ALA A 81 -3.88 -12.06 -29.08
N VAL A 82 -4.93 -12.86 -29.29
CA VAL A 82 -5.61 -13.61 -28.21
C VAL A 82 -4.66 -14.58 -27.51
N ASP A 83 -3.85 -15.32 -28.28
CA ASP A 83 -2.88 -16.26 -27.69
C ASP A 83 -1.80 -15.56 -26.87
N ARG A 84 -1.34 -14.39 -27.31
CA ARG A 84 -0.42 -13.55 -26.52
C ARG A 84 -1.09 -13.01 -25.25
N LEU A 85 -2.34 -12.56 -25.35
CA LEU A 85 -3.15 -12.10 -24.21
C LEU A 85 -3.35 -13.21 -23.18
N LYS A 86 -3.63 -14.45 -23.60
CA LYS A 86 -3.75 -15.59 -22.68
C LYS A 86 -2.48 -15.83 -21.86
N LYS A 87 -1.30 -15.73 -22.47
CA LYS A 87 -0.02 -15.85 -21.76
C LYS A 87 0.18 -14.75 -20.72
N ILE A 88 -0.31 -13.54 -21.00
CA ILE A 88 -0.26 -12.41 -20.06
C ILE A 88 -1.23 -12.61 -18.90
N LEU A 89 -2.45 -13.10 -19.19
CA LEU A 89 -3.50 -13.36 -18.20
C LEU A 89 -3.21 -14.57 -17.31
N GLN A 90 -2.24 -15.41 -17.67
CA GLN A 90 -1.76 -16.53 -16.86
C GLN A 90 -0.35 -16.25 -16.33
N PRO A 91 -0.22 -15.45 -15.25
CA PRO A 91 1.08 -15.12 -14.69
C PRO A 91 1.78 -16.37 -14.11
N ASN A 92 3.10 -16.46 -14.34
CA ASN A 92 3.96 -17.44 -13.67
C ASN A 92 4.24 -16.99 -12.22
N ARG A 93 4.72 -17.89 -11.36
CA ARG A 93 5.05 -17.61 -9.94
C ARG A 93 5.96 -16.39 -9.72
N ASN A 94 6.77 -16.03 -10.74
CA ASN A 94 7.72 -14.93 -10.68
C ASN A 94 7.24 -13.67 -11.43
N HIS A 95 5.94 -13.50 -11.65
CA HIS A 95 5.40 -12.39 -12.43
C HIS A 95 5.26 -11.12 -11.58
N SER A 96 6.08 -10.10 -11.83
CA SER A 96 6.10 -8.84 -11.07
C SER A 96 5.88 -7.58 -11.92
N CYS A 97 5.38 -7.73 -13.16
CA CYS A 97 5.23 -6.63 -14.12
C CYS A 97 3.77 -6.35 -14.46
N TYR A 98 3.43 -5.07 -14.60
CA TYR A 98 2.13 -4.62 -15.13
C TYR A 98 2.17 -4.58 -16.67
N HIS A 99 1.07 -5.00 -17.31
CA HIS A 99 0.91 -4.96 -18.76
C HIS A 99 -0.11 -3.90 -19.14
N VAL A 100 0.22 -3.06 -20.11
CA VAL A 100 -0.67 -2.01 -20.61
C VAL A 100 -0.99 -2.29 -22.08
N VAL A 101 -2.27 -2.41 -22.40
CA VAL A 101 -2.75 -2.59 -23.78
C VAL A 101 -3.30 -1.25 -24.28
N CYS A 102 -2.54 -0.57 -25.13
CA CYS A 102 -2.95 0.69 -25.77
C CYS A 102 -3.40 0.45 -27.21
N GLY A 103 -4.27 1.31 -27.71
CA GLY A 103 -4.64 1.37 -29.13
C GLY A 103 -5.78 2.35 -29.35
N GLU A 104 -6.09 2.64 -30.61
CA GLU A 104 -7.10 3.63 -31.02
C GLU A 104 -8.52 3.28 -30.55
N HIS A 105 -9.43 4.23 -30.45
CA HIS A 105 -10.81 3.89 -30.10
C HIS A 105 -11.38 2.87 -31.13
N GLU A 106 -12.33 2.02 -30.71
CA GLU A 106 -13.03 1.07 -31.59
C GLU A 106 -12.21 -0.10 -32.19
N THR A 107 -10.93 -0.28 -31.86
CA THR A 107 -10.16 -1.46 -32.33
C THR A 107 -10.62 -2.81 -31.76
N GLY A 108 -11.62 -2.81 -30.87
CA GLY A 108 -12.12 -4.04 -30.22
C GLY A 108 -11.22 -4.59 -29.11
N LYS A 109 -10.34 -3.76 -28.54
CA LYS A 109 -9.44 -4.13 -27.43
C LYS A 109 -10.17 -4.78 -26.26
N THR A 110 -11.23 -4.14 -25.76
CA THR A 110 -12.03 -4.65 -24.65
C THR A 110 -12.68 -5.99 -24.98
N THR A 111 -13.14 -6.15 -26.22
CA THR A 111 -13.74 -7.40 -26.70
C THR A 111 -12.72 -8.54 -26.73
N LEU A 112 -11.51 -8.28 -27.22
CA LEU A 112 -10.40 -9.25 -27.25
C LEU A 112 -9.99 -9.68 -25.84
N ILE A 113 -9.81 -8.71 -24.92
CA ILE A 113 -9.43 -9.00 -23.53
C ILE A 113 -10.53 -9.82 -22.86
N ARG A 114 -11.82 -9.45 -23.00
CA ARG A 114 -12.93 -10.23 -22.43
C ARG A 114 -13.00 -11.65 -22.98
N SER A 115 -12.76 -11.85 -24.28
CA SER A 115 -12.73 -13.19 -24.87
C SER A 115 -11.61 -14.03 -24.28
N ALA A 116 -10.38 -13.50 -24.28
CA ALA A 116 -9.22 -14.18 -23.71
C ALA A 116 -9.43 -14.50 -22.22
N SER A 117 -9.99 -13.58 -21.45
CA SER A 117 -10.29 -13.79 -20.02
C SER A 117 -11.32 -14.88 -19.78
N ARG A 118 -12.39 -14.94 -20.59
CA ARG A 118 -13.41 -16.00 -20.51
C ARG A 118 -12.82 -17.38 -20.82
N GLU A 119 -11.88 -17.45 -21.75
CA GLU A 119 -11.21 -18.69 -22.12
C GLU A 119 -10.20 -19.16 -21.05
N VAL A 120 -9.55 -18.25 -20.32
CA VAL A 120 -8.67 -18.58 -19.19
C VAL A 120 -9.46 -19.05 -17.96
N GLY A 121 -10.64 -18.46 -17.72
CA GLY A 121 -11.66 -19.00 -16.81
C GLY A 121 -11.46 -18.76 -15.31
N GLN A 122 -10.26 -18.46 -14.80
CA GLN A 122 -10.03 -18.24 -13.36
C GLN A 122 -9.05 -17.09 -13.06
N GLY A 123 -9.30 -16.39 -11.95
CA GLY A 123 -8.37 -15.41 -11.35
C GLY A 123 -8.39 -14.00 -11.95
N ILE A 124 -9.42 -13.65 -12.72
CA ILE A 124 -9.49 -12.34 -13.41
C ILE A 124 -10.62 -11.50 -12.83
N ILE A 125 -10.30 -10.29 -12.38
CA ILE A 125 -11.26 -9.30 -11.87
C ILE A 125 -11.39 -8.19 -12.92
N TYR A 126 -12.62 -7.92 -13.36
CA TYR A 126 -12.91 -6.85 -14.30
C TYR A 126 -13.33 -5.59 -13.54
N VAL A 127 -12.59 -4.51 -13.75
CA VAL A 127 -12.85 -3.20 -13.14
C VAL A 127 -13.13 -2.23 -14.28
N GLU A 128 -14.32 -1.64 -14.28
CA GLU A 128 -14.68 -0.59 -15.24
C GLU A 128 -14.44 0.77 -14.59
N ILE A 129 -13.52 1.54 -15.16
CA ILE A 129 -13.17 2.88 -14.68
C ILE A 129 -13.86 3.88 -15.62
N PRO A 130 -14.70 4.79 -15.09
CA PRO A 130 -15.35 5.81 -15.90
C PRO A 130 -14.31 6.72 -16.57
N ALA A 131 -14.59 7.18 -17.79
CA ALA A 131 -13.68 8.10 -18.51
C ALA A 131 -13.73 9.53 -17.94
N ASP A 132 -14.79 9.83 -17.23
CA ASP A 132 -15.12 11.07 -16.50
C ASP A 132 -14.68 11.03 -15.03
N ALA A 133 -14.03 9.96 -14.59
CA ALA A 133 -13.46 9.87 -13.25
C ALA A 133 -12.26 10.83 -13.14
N GLU A 134 -12.52 12.06 -12.73
CA GLU A 134 -11.48 13.04 -12.39
C GLU A 134 -10.83 12.69 -11.04
N ASP A 135 -11.56 11.98 -10.17
CA ASP A 135 -11.17 11.72 -8.79
C ASP A 135 -10.77 10.26 -8.52
N ILE A 136 -9.73 10.11 -7.68
CA ILE A 136 -9.18 8.81 -7.23
C ILE A 136 -10.22 8.00 -6.43
N GLU A 137 -11.19 8.70 -5.82
CA GLU A 137 -12.26 8.11 -5.04
C GLU A 137 -13.20 7.25 -5.90
N ASP A 138 -13.53 7.72 -7.10
CA ASP A 138 -14.37 6.97 -8.05
C ASP A 138 -13.71 5.67 -8.50
N PHE A 139 -12.38 5.71 -8.71
CA PHE A 139 -11.60 4.51 -8.99
C PHE A 139 -11.65 3.52 -7.82
N GLY A 140 -11.43 3.99 -6.59
CA GLY A 140 -11.47 3.17 -5.39
C GLY A 140 -12.84 2.50 -5.21
N MET A 141 -13.92 3.25 -5.43
CA MET A 141 -15.28 2.76 -5.36
C MET A 141 -15.58 1.70 -6.44
N ALA A 142 -15.20 1.95 -7.70
CA ALA A 142 -15.39 1.00 -8.80
C ALA A 142 -14.59 -0.31 -8.57
N PHE A 143 -13.36 -0.17 -8.07
CA PHE A 143 -12.52 -1.32 -7.71
C PHE A 143 -13.12 -2.13 -6.57
N GLY A 144 -13.55 -1.48 -5.47
CA GLY A 144 -14.20 -2.15 -4.34
C GLY A 144 -15.44 -2.92 -4.77
N LYS A 145 -16.30 -2.28 -5.58
CA LYS A 145 -17.49 -2.92 -6.15
C LYS A 145 -17.16 -4.20 -6.95
N SER A 146 -16.08 -4.18 -7.73
CA SER A 146 -15.65 -5.36 -8.51
C SER A 146 -15.20 -6.55 -7.65
N LEU A 147 -14.71 -6.28 -6.44
CA LEU A 147 -14.32 -7.28 -5.46
C LEU A 147 -15.48 -7.74 -4.55
N ASN A 148 -16.69 -7.22 -4.77
CA ASN A 148 -17.79 -7.33 -3.82
C ASN A 148 -17.40 -6.83 -2.42
N PHE A 149 -16.53 -5.82 -2.37
CA PHE A 149 -16.06 -5.17 -1.16
C PHE A 149 -16.75 -3.82 -1.03
N ALA A 150 -17.51 -3.62 0.04
CA ALA A 150 -17.96 -2.28 0.41
C ALA A 150 -16.76 -1.55 1.00
N PHE A 151 -16.20 -0.59 0.25
CA PHE A 151 -15.16 0.28 0.78
C PHE A 151 -15.80 1.18 1.83
N GLU A 152 -15.74 0.73 3.07
CA GLU A 152 -16.18 1.49 4.22
C GLU A 152 -14.91 2.16 4.74
N GLU A 153 -14.86 3.50 4.62
CA GLU A 153 -13.74 4.32 5.08
C GLU A 153 -13.66 4.27 6.61
N ARG A 154 -13.21 3.13 7.14
CA ARG A 154 -13.06 2.94 8.59
C ARG A 154 -11.72 3.52 9.00
N PHE A 155 -11.77 4.80 9.37
CA PHE A 155 -10.81 5.52 10.19
C PHE A 155 -9.38 5.56 9.63
N SER A 156 -9.17 6.41 8.62
CA SER A 156 -7.90 7.11 8.51
C SER A 156 -7.78 8.04 9.73
N LEU A 157 -7.02 7.61 10.74
CA LEU A 157 -6.59 8.44 11.89
C LEU A 157 -5.63 9.58 11.47
N CYS A 158 -5.78 10.13 10.25
CA CYS A 158 -4.96 11.19 9.69
C CYS A 158 -5.77 12.35 9.09
N HIS A 159 -7.05 12.50 9.46
CA HIS A 159 -7.78 13.73 9.17
C HIS A 159 -8.48 14.27 10.43
N SER A 160 -7.70 14.78 11.38
CA SER A 160 -8.10 15.84 12.33
C SER A 160 -6.98 16.11 13.34
N LEU A 161 -6.12 17.08 13.03
CA LEU A 161 -5.67 18.15 13.92
C LEU A 161 -4.86 19.18 13.14
#